data_AF-A0A2A8BRG1-F1
#
_entry.id   AF-A0A2A8BRG1-F1
#
_cell.length_a   1.000
_cell.length_b   1.000
_cell.length_c   1.000
_cell.angle_alpha   90.00
_cell.angle_beta   90.00
_cell.angle_gamma   90.00
#
_symmetry.space_group_name_H-M   'P 1'
#
loop_
_entity.id
_entity.type
_entity.pdbx_description
1 polymer ?
#
loop_
_entity_poly.entity_id
_entity_poly.type
_entity_poly.pdbx_seq_one_letter_code
_entity_poly.pdbx_strand_id
1 'polypeptide(L)'
;MLSFMLTLKRMLKACLRAWKDKEFQVLFVLTILTLTSGTIFYSTVEGLRPLDALYFSVVTLTTVGDGDFSPQTDFGKIFTILYIFIGIGLVFGFIHKLAVNVQLPSILSNRKKE
;
A
#
# COMPACT_ATOMS: atom_id res chain seq x y z
N MET A 1 -12.46 28.55 13.34
CA MET A 1 -11.34 28.30 12.39
C MET A 1 -10.06 27.81 13.07
N LEU A 2 -9.68 28.36 14.24
CA LEU A 2 -8.46 27.94 14.95
C LEU A 2 -8.44 26.45 15.34
N SER A 3 -9.53 25.94 15.91
CA SER A 3 -9.62 24.51 16.30
C SER A 3 -9.43 23.56 15.12
N PHE A 4 -9.97 23.90 13.95
CA PHE A 4 -9.77 23.15 12.71
C PHE A 4 -8.30 23.11 12.28
N MET A 5 -7.62 24.26 12.33
CA MET A 5 -6.20 24.34 11.99
C MET A 5 -5.34 23.53 12.96
N LEU A 6 -5.66 23.55 14.25
CA LEU A 6 -4.95 22.81 15.29
C LEU A 6 -5.16 21.30 15.16
N THR A 7 -6.40 20.84 14.90
CA THR A 7 -6.67 19.42 14.68
C THR A 7 -6.01 18.92 13.41
N LEU A 8 -5.99 19.71 12.33
CA LEU A 8 -5.29 19.37 11.09
C LEU A 8 -3.78 19.20 11.32
N LYS A 9 -3.13 20.17 11.99
CA LYS A 9 -1.70 20.06 12.34
C LYS A 9 -1.43 18.83 13.22
N ARG A 10 -2.33 18.49 14.14
CA ARG A 10 -2.23 17.29 14.98
C ARG A 10 -2.30 16.01 14.13
N MET A 11 -3.23 15.93 13.19
CA MET A 11 -3.37 14.78 12.29
C MET A 11 -2.15 14.63 11.37
N LEU A 12 -1.65 15.72 10.79
CA LEU A 12 -0.44 15.70 9.97
C LEU A 12 0.79 15.21 10.76
N LYS A 13 0.97 15.69 12.00
CA LYS A 13 2.04 15.20 12.88
C LYS A 13 1.89 13.71 13.21
N ALA A 14 0.65 13.21 13.34
CA ALA A 14 0.41 11.78 13.56
C ALA A 14 0.82 10.95 12.33
N CYS A 15 0.46 11.37 11.12
CA CYS A 15 0.92 10.73 9.88
C CYS A 15 2.46 10.75 9.75
N LEU A 16 3.08 11.90 10.01
CA LEU A 16 4.55 12.02 9.99
C LEU A 16 5.23 11.15 11.05
N ARG A 17 4.58 10.91 12.19
CA ARG A 17 5.08 10.01 13.23
C ARG A 17 4.94 8.54 12.83
N ALA A 18 3.83 8.16 12.20
CA ALA A 18 3.65 6.81 11.64
C ALA A 18 4.74 6.49 10.59
N TRP A 19 5.16 7.48 9.81
CA TRP A 19 6.25 7.30 8.84
C TRP A 19 7.61 6.97 9.47
N LYS A 20 7.81 7.25 10.77
CA LYS A 20 9.05 6.90 11.48
C LYS A 20 9.07 5.45 11.97
N ASP A 21 7.92 4.77 11.93
CA ASP A 21 7.81 3.37 12.29
C ASP A 21 8.55 2.51 11.25
N LYS A 22 9.43 1.61 11.73
CA LYS A 22 10.27 0.80 10.85
C LYS A 22 9.47 -0.21 10.04
N GLU A 23 8.41 -0.75 10.62
CA GLU A 23 7.59 -1.74 9.93
C GLU A 23 6.70 -1.04 8.88
N PHE A 24 6.22 0.18 9.18
CA PHE A 24 5.56 1.00 8.17
C PHE A 24 6.50 1.36 7.00
N GLN A 25 7.76 1.72 7.30
CA GLN A 25 8.78 1.96 6.26
C GLN A 25 9.03 0.73 5.40
N VAL A 26 9.14 -0.46 6.00
CA VAL A 26 9.32 -1.71 5.26
C VAL A 26 8.14 -1.99 4.34
N LEU A 27 6.90 -1.89 4.84
CA LEU A 27 5.70 -2.07 4.00
C LEU A 27 5.67 -1.06 2.85
N PHE A 28 6.02 0.20 3.10
CA PHE A 28 6.09 1.23 2.06
C PHE A 28 7.14 0.90 1.00
N VAL A 29 8.35 0.49 1.41
CA VAL A 29 9.41 0.06 0.47
C VAL A 29 8.97 -1.15 -0.33
N LEU A 30 8.34 -2.15 0.29
CA LEU A 30 7.82 -3.33 -0.41
C LEU A 30 6.75 -2.95 -1.44
N THR A 31 5.89 -1.98 -1.14
CA THR A 31 4.93 -1.45 -2.12
C THR A 31 5.63 -0.79 -3.31
N ILE A 32 6.65 0.04 -3.07
CA ILE A 32 7.42 0.67 -4.16
C ILE A 32 8.17 -0.38 -5.00
N LEU A 33 8.76 -1.39 -4.36
CA LEU A 33 9.39 -2.51 -5.07
C LEU A 33 8.39 -3.32 -5.90
N THR A 34 7.19 -3.54 -5.37
CA THR A 34 6.11 -4.21 -6.11
C THR A 34 5.64 -3.38 -7.30
N LEU A 35 5.46 -2.07 -7.12
CA LEU A 35 5.05 -1.19 -8.22
C LEU A 35 6.11 -1.10 -9.32
N THR A 36 7.38 -0.99 -8.95
CA THR A 36 8.49 -0.95 -9.92
C THR A 36 8.67 -2.28 -10.63
N SER A 37 8.54 -3.42 -9.93
CA SER A 37 8.60 -4.74 -10.56
C SER A 37 7.42 -4.97 -11.51
N GLY A 38 6.20 -4.58 -11.14
CA GLY A 38 5.03 -4.60 -12.01
C GLY A 38 5.23 -3.74 -13.26
N THR A 39 5.74 -2.51 -13.08
CA THR A 39 6.01 -1.59 -14.20
C THR A 39 6.99 -2.19 -15.20
N ILE A 40 8.10 -2.74 -14.71
CA ILE A 40 9.10 -3.40 -15.56
C ILE A 40 8.47 -4.61 -16.27
N PHE A 41 7.72 -5.45 -15.54
CA PHE A 41 7.08 -6.62 -16.09
C PHE A 41 6.09 -6.27 -17.21
N TYR A 42 5.12 -5.40 -16.95
CA TYR A 42 4.10 -5.07 -17.96
C TYR A 42 4.68 -4.28 -19.14
N SER A 43 5.74 -3.49 -18.93
CA SER A 43 6.42 -2.83 -20.05
C SER A 43 7.19 -3.79 -20.96
N THR A 44 7.70 -4.90 -20.42
CA THR A 44 8.53 -5.86 -21.18
C THR A 44 7.72 -7.02 -21.75
N VAL A 45 6.78 -7.57 -20.98
CA VAL A 45 5.98 -8.74 -21.36
C VAL A 45 4.73 -8.34 -22.14
N GLU A 46 4.03 -7.30 -21.69
CA GLU A 46 2.80 -6.81 -22.35
C GLU A 46 3.07 -5.64 -23.31
N GLY A 47 4.34 -5.20 -23.43
CA GLY A 47 4.75 -4.16 -24.37
C GLY A 47 4.16 -2.77 -24.09
N LEU A 48 3.65 -2.53 -22.88
CA LEU A 48 3.09 -1.24 -22.50
C LEU A 48 4.18 -0.18 -22.41
N ARG A 49 3.84 1.08 -22.70
CA ARG A 49 4.75 2.19 -22.40
C ARG A 49 4.99 2.22 -20.88
N PRO A 50 6.19 2.62 -20.39
CA PRO A 50 6.48 2.57 -18.96
C PRO A 50 5.48 3.32 -18.07
N LEU A 51 4.90 4.42 -18.57
CA LEU A 51 3.87 5.16 -17.85
C LEU A 51 2.56 4.39 -17.76
N ASP A 52 2.14 3.74 -18.84
CA ASP A 52 0.91 2.94 -18.91
C ASP A 52 1.07 1.65 -18.08
N ALA A 53 2.27 1.05 -18.08
CA ALA A 53 2.63 -0.08 -17.24
C ALA A 53 2.60 0.28 -15.74
N LEU A 54 3.11 1.46 -15.37
CA LEU A 54 3.02 1.97 -14.00
C LEU A 54 1.55 2.22 -13.61
N TYR A 55 0.78 2.84 -14.49
CA TYR A 55 -0.65 3.06 -14.27
C TYR A 55 -1.37 1.73 -14.03
N PHE A 56 -1.21 0.76 -14.91
CA PHE A 56 -1.81 -0.56 -14.77
C PHE A 56 -1.36 -1.28 -13.47
N SER A 57 -0.08 -1.18 -13.13
CA SER A 57 0.47 -1.71 -11.88
C SER A 57 -0.18 -1.10 -10.64
N VAL A 58 -0.42 0.22 -10.64
CA VAL A 58 -1.07 0.93 -9.53
C VAL A 58 -2.53 0.52 -9.42
N VAL A 59 -3.32 0.67 -10.50
CA VAL A 59 -4.77 0.43 -10.44
C VAL A 59 -5.09 -1.04 -10.15
N THR A 60 -4.24 -1.97 -10.58
CA THR A 60 -4.37 -3.39 -10.25
C THR A 60 -4.04 -3.64 -8.78
N LEU A 61 -2.91 -3.11 -8.28
CA LEU A 61 -2.48 -3.33 -6.89
C LEU A 61 -3.46 -2.74 -5.87
N THR A 62 -4.08 -1.60 -6.22
CA THR A 62 -5.07 -0.91 -5.37
C THR A 62 -6.51 -1.36 -5.65
N THR A 63 -6.71 -2.40 -6.45
CA THR A 63 -8.03 -2.94 -6.84
C THR A 63 -8.99 -1.91 -7.44
N VAL A 64 -8.47 -0.84 -8.05
CA VAL A 64 -9.27 0.14 -8.80
C VAL A 64 -9.68 -0.48 -10.14
N GLY A 65 -8.73 -1.16 -10.78
CA GLY A 65 -8.91 -1.79 -12.09
C GLY A 65 -8.78 -0.81 -13.26
N ASP A 66 -8.29 -1.34 -14.37
CA ASP A 66 -8.36 -0.68 -15.68
C ASP A 66 -9.58 -1.25 -16.43
N GLY A 67 -10.37 -0.38 -17.06
CA GLY A 67 -11.54 -0.78 -17.85
C GLY A 67 -11.20 -1.10 -19.30
N ASP A 68 -10.07 -0.60 -19.80
CA ASP A 68 -9.71 -0.64 -21.22
C ASP A 68 -8.60 -1.65 -21.52
N PHE A 69 -7.70 -1.91 -20.54
CA PHE A 69 -6.59 -2.86 -20.71
C PHE A 69 -6.72 -4.10 -19.81
N SER A 70 -6.35 -5.25 -20.37
CA SER A 70 -6.10 -6.49 -19.63
C SER A 70 -4.90 -7.23 -20.25
N PRO A 71 -4.15 -8.04 -19.46
CA PRO A 71 -3.00 -8.79 -19.97
C PRO A 71 -3.43 -9.77 -21.06
N GLN A 72 -2.77 -9.70 -22.21
CA GLN A 72 -3.10 -10.53 -23.38
C GLN A 72 -2.34 -11.85 -23.36
N THR A 73 -1.12 -11.85 -22.83
CA THR A 73 -0.29 -13.06 -22.75
C THR A 73 -0.70 -13.93 -21.57
N ASP A 74 -0.61 -15.25 -21.71
CA ASP A 74 -0.90 -16.17 -20.60
C ASP A 74 0.09 -15.98 -19.44
N PHE A 75 1.33 -15.62 -19.75
CA PHE A 75 2.32 -15.29 -18.74
C PHE A 75 1.95 -14.00 -17.98
N GLY A 76 1.46 -12.98 -18.70
CA GLY A 76 0.93 -11.75 -18.10
C GLY A 76 -0.25 -12.00 -17.19
N LYS A 77 -1.22 -12.84 -17.60
CA LYS A 77 -2.36 -13.23 -16.76
C LYS A 77 -1.92 -13.91 -15.47
N ILE A 78 -1.02 -14.90 -15.55
CA ILE A 78 -0.49 -15.60 -14.37
C ILE A 78 0.23 -14.62 -13.43
N PHE A 79 1.07 -13.75 -13.99
CA PHE A 79 1.75 -12.72 -13.21
C PHE A 79 0.75 -11.81 -12.51
N THR A 80 -0.28 -11.32 -13.21
CA THR A 80 -1.31 -10.45 -12.63
C THR A 80 -2.05 -11.13 -11.48
N ILE A 81 -2.37 -12.42 -11.60
CA ILE A 81 -3.00 -13.18 -10.51
C ILE A 81 -2.11 -13.18 -9.26
N LEU A 82 -0.82 -13.51 -9.41
CA LEU A 82 0.14 -13.50 -8.29
C LEU A 82 0.35 -12.10 -7.72
N TYR A 83 0.43 -11.10 -8.60
CA TYR A 83 0.61 -9.70 -8.27
C TYR A 83 -0.54 -9.16 -7.38
N ILE A 84 -1.78 -9.57 -7.67
CA ILE A 84 -2.95 -9.23 -6.84
C ILE A 84 -2.82 -9.84 -5.44
N PHE A 85 -2.39 -11.10 -5.30
CA PHE A 85 -2.19 -11.71 -3.98
C PHE A 85 -1.12 -10.98 -3.16
N ILE A 86 -0.04 -10.52 -3.79
CA ILE A 86 0.98 -9.68 -3.14
C ILE A 86 0.35 -8.37 -2.63
N GLY A 87 -0.47 -7.72 -3.47
CA GLY A 87 -1.21 -6.50 -3.09
C GLY A 87 -2.12 -6.71 -1.88
N ILE A 88 -2.88 -7.80 -1.85
CA ILE A 88 -3.73 -8.17 -0.72
C ILE A 88 -2.88 -8.35 0.55
N GLY A 89 -1.74 -9.05 0.46
CA GLY A 89 -0.81 -9.22 1.58
C GLY A 89 -0.28 -7.89 2.12
N LEU A 90 0.08 -6.94 1.25
CA LEU A 90 0.52 -5.61 1.64
C LEU A 90 -0.59 -4.85 2.38
N VAL A 91 -1.82 -4.85 1.84
CA VAL A 91 -2.98 -4.20 2.47
C VAL A 91 -3.25 -4.79 3.86
N PHE A 92 -3.22 -6.12 4.00
CA PHE A 92 -3.37 -6.75 5.32
C PHE A 92 -2.24 -6.37 6.28
N GLY A 93 -1.00 -6.27 5.81
CA GLY A 93 0.12 -5.77 6.61
C GLY A 93 -0.13 -4.36 7.14
N PHE A 94 -0.59 -3.44 6.28
CA PHE A 94 -0.94 -2.07 6.69
C PHE A 94 -2.09 -2.05 7.70
N ILE A 95 -3.17 -2.82 7.45
CA ILE A 95 -4.32 -2.92 8.37
C ILE A 95 -3.87 -3.45 9.73
N HIS A 96 -3.06 -4.51 9.76
CA HIS A 96 -2.54 -5.09 10.99
C HIS A 96 -1.71 -4.06 11.78
N LYS A 97 -0.82 -3.31 11.12
CA LYS A 97 -0.02 -2.27 11.79
C LYS A 97 -0.88 -1.16 12.36
N LEU A 98 -1.90 -0.72 11.62
CA LEU A 98 -2.84 0.27 12.12
C LEU A 98 -3.62 -0.25 13.33
N ALA A 99 -4.11 -1.48 13.28
CA ALA A 99 -4.85 -2.10 14.37
C ALA A 99 -4.01 -2.19 15.66
N VAL A 100 -2.77 -2.67 15.55
CA VAL A 100 -1.84 -2.76 16.69
C VAL A 100 -1.54 -1.38 17.27
N ASN A 101 -1.30 -0.37 16.42
CA ASN A 101 -1.00 0.99 16.88
C ASN A 101 -2.20 1.69 17.56
N VAL A 102 -3.43 1.28 17.24
CA VAL A 102 -4.65 1.77 17.91
C VAL A 102 -4.86 1.07 19.26
N GLN A 103 -4.58 -0.24 19.36
CA GLN A 103 -4.82 -1.05 20.57
C GLN A 103 -3.72 -0.95 21.63
N LEU A 104 -2.46 -0.73 21.24
CA LEU A 104 -1.31 -0.67 22.17
C LEU A 104 -1.53 0.28 23.37
N PRO A 105 -2.00 1.53 23.19
CA PRO A 105 -2.22 2.44 24.32
C PRO A 105 -3.30 1.97 25.30
N SER A 106 -4.37 1.33 24.83
CA SER A 106 -5.46 0.86 25.70
C SER A 106 -5.04 -0.38 26.50
N ILE A 107 -4.28 -1.29 25.90
CA ILE A 107 -3.72 -2.46 26.58
C ILE A 107 -2.75 -2.05 27.69
N LEU A 108 -1.85 -1.10 27.41
CA LEU A 108 -0.89 -0.59 28.41
C LEU A 108 -1.59 0.15 29.55
N SER A 109 -2.71 0.82 29.28
CA SER A 109 -3.52 1.48 30.32
C SER A 109 -4.22 0.47 31.25
N ASN A 110 -4.72 -0.66 30.73
CA ASN A 110 -5.38 -1.67 31.55
C ASN A 110 -4.38 -2.46 32.40
N ARG A 111 -3.21 -2.79 31.87
CA ARG A 111 -2.12 -3.48 32.59
C ARG A 111 -1.53 -2.70 33.76
N LYS A 112 -1.75 -1.38 33.82
CA LYS A 112 -1.27 -0.51 34.91
C LYS A 112 -2.29 -0.37 36.06
N LYS A 113 -3.51 -0.87 35.88
CA LYS A 113 -4.60 -0.83 36.87
C LYS A 113 -4.73 -2.13 37.67
N GLU A 114 -4.10 -3.21 37.21
CA GLU A 114 -3.87 -4.44 37.96
C GLU A 114 -2.56 -4.33 38.76
#